data_AF-A0A498QZF7-F1
#
_entry.id   AF-A0A498QZF7-F1
#
_cell.length_a   1.000
_cell.length_b   1.000
_cell.length_c   1.000
_cell.angle_alpha   90.00
_cell.angle_beta   90.00
_cell.angle_gamma   90.00
#
_symmetry.space_group_name_H-M   'P 1'
#
loop_
_entity.id
_entity.type
_entity.pdbx_description
1 polymer ?
#
loop_
_entity_poly.entity_id
_entity_poly.type
_entity_poly.pdbx_seq_one_letter_code
_entity_poly.pdbx_strand_id
1 'polypeptide(L)' 'MHRCIQAKWREHGFDLEFADLGYEGERNDVGGYLDQLGWRSAATRMSRLLADSGLAAIPQTNDSVSMADTIYYSSVLGV' A
#
# COMPACT_ATOMS: atom_id res chain seq x y z
N MET A 1 -6.81 14.59 10.00
CA MET A 1 -6.68 13.40 9.13
C MET A 1 -7.48 12.18 9.59
N HIS A 2 -7.33 11.66 10.83
CA HIS A 2 -8.00 10.42 11.26
C HIS A 2 -9.55 10.47 11.33
N ARG A 3 -10.14 11.65 11.54
CA ARG A 3 -11.59 11.83 11.75
C ARG A 3 -12.45 11.65 10.49
N CYS A 4 -11.94 12.01 9.30
CA CYS A 4 -12.74 11.96 8.07
C CYS A 4 -12.92 10.53 7.55
N ILE A 5 -11.95 9.65 7.81
CA ILE A 5 -12.06 8.23 7.45
C ILE A 5 -13.13 7.59 8.34
N GLN A 6 -13.03 7.73 9.66
CA GLN A 6 -14.02 7.20 10.61
C GLN A 6 -15.46 7.65 10.33
N ALA A 7 -15.66 8.92 9.93
CA ALA A 7 -17.00 9.44 9.61
C ALA A 7 -17.67 8.74 8.42
N LYS A 8 -16.92 8.52 7.33
CA LYS A 8 -17.45 7.82 6.13
C LYS A 8 -17.88 6.39 6.42
N TRP A 9 -17.16 5.67 7.28
CA TRP A 9 -17.49 4.28 7.60
C TRP A 9 -18.66 4.17 8.59
N ARG A 10 -18.80 5.14 9.50
CA ARG A 10 -19.96 5.25 10.41
C ARG A 10 -21.27 5.52 9.65
N GLU A 11 -21.23 6.32 8.58
CA GLU A 11 -22.38 6.49 7.67
C GLU A 11 -22.80 5.17 6.98
N HIS A 12 -21.85 4.25 6.78
CA HIS A 12 -22.11 2.92 6.22
C HIS A 12 -22.39 1.83 7.28
N GLY A 13 -22.59 2.21 8.55
CA GLY A 13 -22.98 1.28 9.62
C GLY A 13 -21.84 0.46 10.22
N PHE A 14 -20.59 0.79 9.90
CA PHE A 14 -19.41 0.14 10.48
C PHE A 14 -18.86 0.99 11.64
N ASP A 15 -19.13 0.58 12.88
CA ASP A 15 -18.46 1.14 14.08
C ASP A 15 -17.11 0.44 14.28
N LEU A 16 -16.21 0.68 13.32
CA LEU A 16 -14.85 0.15 13.37
C LEU A 16 -13.96 1.16 14.11
N GLU A 17 -13.39 0.75 15.24
CA GLU A 17 -12.29 1.50 15.86
C GLU A 17 -11.03 1.29 15.03
N PHE A 18 -10.74 2.23 14.13
CA PHE A 18 -9.55 2.22 13.27
C PHE A 18 -8.22 2.14 14.05
N ALA A 19 -8.24 2.47 15.34
CA ALA A 19 -7.10 2.29 16.24
C ALA A 19 -6.70 0.81 16.40
N ASP A 20 -7.66 -0.12 16.30
CA ASP A 20 -7.43 -1.55 16.50
C ASP A 20 -7.16 -2.33 15.18
N LEU A 21 -7.42 -1.69 14.04
CA LEU A 21 -7.15 -2.27 12.71
C LEU A 21 -5.72 -2.03 12.21
N GLY A 22 -5.01 -1.12 12.87
CA GLY A 22 -3.61 -0.83 12.57
C GLY A 22 -2.72 -1.89 13.16
N TYR A 23 -2.03 -2.66 12.31
CA TYR A 23 -0.86 -3.39 12.78
C TYR A 23 0.28 -2.40 13.06
N GLU A 24 0.50 -2.10 14.34
CA GLU A 24 1.53 -1.18 14.86
C GLU A 24 2.91 -1.83 15.05
N GLY A 25 3.00 -3.16 14.93
CA GLY A 25 4.26 -3.88 15.04
C GLY A 25 5.24 -3.55 13.90
N GLU A 26 6.52 -3.86 14.12
CA GLU A 26 7.55 -3.73 13.08
C GLU A 26 7.14 -4.55 11.85
N ARG A 27 7.01 -3.88 10.71
CA ARG A 27 6.72 -4.53 9.44
C ARG A 27 8.03 -4.93 8.79
N ASN A 28 8.17 -6.21 8.48
CA ASN A 28 9.28 -6.66 7.66
C ASN A 28 9.18 -5.99 6.27
N ASP A 29 10.32 -5.56 5.72
CA ASP A 29 10.40 -5.16 4.33
C ASP A 29 9.98 -6.35 3.45
N VAL A 30 8.96 -6.16 2.62
CA VAL A 30 8.37 -7.25 1.81
C VAL A 30 9.42 -7.88 0.90
N GLY A 31 10.32 -7.06 0.32
CA GLY A 31 11.40 -7.54 -0.53
C GLY A 31 12.38 -8.41 0.27
N GLY A 32 12.95 -7.85 1.34
CA GLY A 32 13.91 -8.55 2.19
C GLY A 32 13.36 -9.81 2.84
N TYR A 33 12.09 -9.81 3.26
CA TYR A 33 11.44 -10.98 3.84
C TYR A 33 11.25 -12.11 2.82
N LEU A 34 10.79 -11.78 1.61
CA LEU A 34 10.58 -12.77 0.55
C LEU A 34 11.91 -13.30 0.01
N ASP A 35 12.93 -12.45 -0.09
CA ASP A 35 14.28 -12.85 -0.50
C ASP A 35 14.88 -13.86 0.49
N GLN A 36 14.70 -13.67 1.81
CA GLN A 36 15.12 -14.65 2.83
C GLN A 36 14.40 -16.00 2.71
N LEU A 37 13.17 -16.01 2.19
CA LEU A 37 12.39 -17.21 1.95
C LEU A 37 12.71 -17.88 0.60
N GLY A 38 13.72 -17.41 -0.14
CA GLY A 38 14.13 -17.95 -1.44
C GLY A 38 13.26 -17.51 -2.61
N TRP A 39 12.38 -16.53 -2.41
CA TRP A 39 11.61 -15.93 -3.48
C TRP A 39 12.44 -14.85 -4.16
N ARG A 40 12.29 -14.73 -5.48
CA ARG A 40 12.83 -13.59 -6.21
C ARG A 40 11.74 -12.56 -6.40
N SER A 41 11.87 -11.41 -5.73
CA SER A 41 10.86 -10.35 -5.73
C SER A 41 11.25 -9.18 -6.63
N ALA A 42 10.29 -8.63 -7.36
CA ALA A 42 10.45 -7.39 -8.13
C ALA A 42 9.45 -6.34 -7.62
N ALA A 43 9.99 -5.20 -7.17
CA ALA A 43 9.21 -4.07 -6.69
C ALA A 43 8.95 -3.08 -7.83
N THR A 44 7.67 -2.77 -8.09
CA THR A 44 7.25 -1.80 -9.09
C THR A 44 6.44 -0.70 -8.41
N ARG A 45 6.92 0.54 -8.49
CA ARG A 45 6.17 1.70 -7.98
C ARG A 45 4.96 1.97 -8.87
N MET A 46 3.82 2.34 -8.27
CA MET A 46 2.61 2.74 -8.98
C MET A 46 2.89 3.84 -10.01
N SER A 47 3.71 4.83 -9.66
CA SER A 47 4.13 5.89 -10.59
C SER A 47 4.83 5.38 -11.84
N ARG A 48 5.67 4.35 -11.71
CA ARG A 48 6.32 3.69 -12.85
C ARG A 48 5.33 2.88 -13.67
N LEU A 49 4.43 2.15 -13.01
CA LEU A 49 3.38 1.39 -13.67
C LEU A 49 2.46 2.29 -14.52
N LEU A 50 2.09 3.46 -13.99
CA LEU A 50 1.31 4.46 -14.71
C LEU A 50 2.08 5.00 -15.93
N ALA A 51 3.35 5.36 -15.75
CA ALA A 51 4.20 5.84 -16.84
C ALA A 51 4.36 4.79 -17.95
N ASP A 52 4.65 3.54 -17.59
CA ASP A 52 4.79 2.42 -18.53
C ASP A 52 3.47 2.11 -19.26
N SER A 53 2.33 2.39 -18.63
CA SER A 53 0.98 2.24 -19.20
C SER A 53 0.50 3.46 -20.00
N GLY A 54 1.30 4.53 -20.09
CA GLY A 54 0.93 5.78 -20.75
C GLY A 54 -0.16 6.59 -20.01
N LEU A 55 -0.36 6.33 -18.73
CA LEU A 55 -1.35 7.01 -17.89
C LEU A 55 -0.73 8.23 -17.19
N ALA A 56 -1.56 9.24 -16.92
CA ALA A 56 -1.14 10.42 -16.18
C ALA A 56 -0.75 10.05 -14.75
N ALA A 57 0.31 10.69 -14.24
CA ALA A 57 0.71 10.54 -12.85
C ALA A 57 -0.41 11.03 -11.92
N ILE A 58 -0.66 10.27 -10.85
CA ILE A 58 -1.61 10.69 -9.81
C ILE A 58 -0.97 11.87 -9.07
N PRO A 59 -1.62 13.05 -9.02
CA PRO A 59 -1.10 14.19 -8.29
C PRO A 59 -0.96 13.83 -6.81
N GLN A 60 0.23 14.03 -6.25
CA GLN A 60 0.46 13.86 -4.81
C GLN A 60 -0.25 15.01 -4.09
N THR A 61 -1.45 14.75 -3.58
CA THR A 61 -2.12 15.68 -2.68
C THR A 61 -1.56 15.43 -1.28
N ASN A 62 -1.09 16.49 -0.62
CA ASN A 62 -0.38 16.40 0.67
C ASN A 62 -1.31 16.01 1.85
N ASP A 63 -2.57 15.66 1.55
CA ASP A 63 -3.66 15.47 2.51
C ASP A 63 -4.09 14.02 2.68
N SER A 64 -3.41 13.04 2.08
CA SER A 64 -3.63 11.61 2.32
C SER A 64 -2.40 10.79 1.93
N VAL A 65 -2.25 9.59 2.50
CA VAL A 65 -1.35 8.56 1.93
C VAL A 65 -1.76 8.39 0.47
N SER A 66 -0.94 8.89 -0.45
CA SER A 66 -1.27 8.88 -1.86
C SER A 66 -1.08 7.47 -2.39
N MET A 67 -2.07 6.96 -3.12
CA MET A 67 -1.93 5.72 -3.88
C MET A 67 -0.77 5.78 -4.89
N ALA A 68 -0.27 6.98 -5.20
CA ALA A 68 0.91 7.19 -6.03
C ALA A 68 2.20 6.59 -5.42
N ASP A 69 2.28 6.50 -4.09
CA ASP A 69 3.44 5.96 -3.38
C ASP A 69 3.34 4.45 -3.11
N THR A 70 2.26 3.81 -3.57
CA THR A 70 2.08 2.36 -3.47
C THR A 70 3.15 1.61 -4.28
N ILE A 71 3.76 0.62 -3.64
CA ILE A 71 4.72 -0.30 -4.26
C ILE A 71 4.03 -1.65 -4.44
N TYR A 72 3.98 -2.13 -5.68
CA TYR A 72 3.53 -3.48 -6.03
C TYR A 72 4.72 -4.43 -6.04
N TYR A 73 4.55 -5.61 -5.47
CA TYR A 73 5.56 -6.67 -5.48
C TYR A 73 5.06 -7.85 -6.31
N SER A 74 5.87 -8.30 -7.26
CA SER A 74 5.68 -9.58 -7.95
C SER A 74 6.82 -10.50 -7.57
N SER A 75 6.50 -11.67 -7.02
CA SER A 75 7.51 -12.61 -6.53
C SER A 75 7.29 -13.99 -7.13
N VAL A 76 8.38 -14.62 -7.52
CA VAL A 76 8.40 -15.99 -8.04
C VAL A 76 9.28 -16.86 -7.14
N LEU A 77 8.75 -17.98 -6.68
CA LEU A 77 9.53 -19.00 -6.00
C LEU A 77 10.25 -19.81 -7.08
N GLY A 78 11.58 -19.89 -7.00
CA GLY A 78 12.35 -20.73 -7.91
C GLY A 78 11.88 -22.19 -7.82
N VAL A 79 11.59 -22.78 -8.98
CA VAL A 79 11.44 -24.24 -9.15
C VAL A 79 12.80 -24.93 -9.11
#